data_AF-A0A5P8KEG4-F1
#
_entry.id   AF-A0A5P8KEG4-F1
#
_cell.length_a   1.000
_cell.length_b   1.000
_cell.length_c   1.000
_cell.angle_alpha   90.00
_cell.angle_beta   90.00
_cell.angle_gamma   90.00
#
_symmetry.space_group_name_H-M   'P 1'
#
loop_
_entity.id
_entity.type
_entity.pdbx_description
1 polymer ?
#
loop_
_entity_poly.entity_id
_entity_poly.type
_entity_poly.pdbx_seq_one_letter_code
_entity_poly.pdbx_strand_id
1 'polypeptide(L)'
;MAYQAGGRRSVPRSVPDSLETRDAQAYLQDYAVLLDSVLFPSVVLDHRWDVVVANAAFRSLFGNVGPHPTAMPDDNFLRFVLFHPDAATVLGDHEAGWCLPMLAHFAAAVEHHPQDRGLQSIRRDIAQDPIMDAAYRHGLPHWLRTVGPAAGRHDGAVRPVVHPDPRWGATDCRVVGETPDTLRELGYHRMTLVLREVDRPSHPVRRPRRPRHAAIGHLSVVPSPER
;
A
#
# COMPACT_ATOMS: atom_id res chain seq x y z
N MET A 1 2.73 14.90 -49.77
CA MET A 1 2.74 13.55 -49.18
C MET A 1 1.59 13.46 -48.20
N ALA A 2 0.60 12.60 -48.49
CA ALA A 2 -0.63 12.47 -47.74
C ALA A 2 -0.49 11.37 -46.67
N TYR A 3 -0.88 11.67 -45.43
CA TYR A 3 -1.00 10.68 -44.36
C TYR A 3 -2.50 10.55 -44.02
N GLN A 4 -3.16 9.54 -44.61
CA GLN A 4 -4.42 9.02 -44.09
C GLN A 4 -4.07 7.90 -43.12
N ALA A 5 -4.48 8.03 -41.85
CA ALA A 5 -4.55 6.92 -40.91
C ALA A 5 -5.85 7.06 -40.13
N GLY A 6 -6.83 6.23 -40.51
CA GLY A 6 -8.12 6.15 -39.84
C GLY A 6 -7.98 5.55 -38.45
N GLY A 7 -8.23 6.36 -37.42
CA GLY A 7 -8.44 5.89 -36.07
C GLY A 7 -9.82 5.23 -35.95
N ARG A 8 -9.86 3.89 -36.01
CA ARG A 8 -11.04 3.12 -35.57
C ARG A 8 -11.25 3.43 -34.10
N ARG A 9 -12.33 4.16 -33.78
CA ARG A 9 -12.85 4.28 -32.41
C ARG A 9 -13.05 2.87 -31.86
N SER A 10 -12.35 2.57 -30.77
CA SER A 10 -12.59 1.39 -29.93
C SER A 10 -14.02 1.44 -29.43
N VAL A 11 -14.88 0.58 -29.97
CA VAL A 11 -16.25 0.42 -29.48
C VAL A 11 -16.16 -0.24 -28.10
N PRO A 12 -16.77 0.33 -27.05
CA PRO A 12 -16.86 -0.34 -25.75
C PRO A 12 -17.60 -1.67 -25.96
N ARG A 13 -16.97 -2.77 -25.55
CA ARG A 13 -17.60 -4.09 -25.56
C ARG A 13 -18.76 -4.02 -24.56
N SER A 14 -19.99 -4.07 -25.05
CA SER A 14 -21.18 -4.19 -24.23
C SER A 14 -21.09 -5.48 -23.41
N VAL A 15 -20.90 -5.33 -22.10
CA VAL A 15 -21.06 -6.43 -21.14
C VAL A 15 -22.54 -6.84 -21.19
N PRO A 16 -22.88 -8.14 -21.20
CA PRO A 16 -24.27 -8.56 -21.16
C PRO A 16 -24.91 -8.02 -19.88
N ASP A 17 -25.98 -7.25 -20.04
CA ASP A 17 -26.80 -6.69 -18.97
C ASP A 17 -27.64 -7.81 -18.29
N SER A 18 -26.94 -8.83 -17.77
CA SER A 18 -27.55 -9.95 -17.07
C SER A 18 -28.15 -9.44 -15.75
N LEU A 19 -29.22 -10.09 -15.30
CA LEU A 19 -29.82 -9.79 -14.00
C LEU A 19 -28.78 -9.86 -12.86
N GLU A 20 -27.89 -10.86 -12.91
CA GLU A 20 -26.78 -11.02 -11.96
C GLU A 20 -25.83 -9.81 -11.94
N THR A 21 -25.56 -9.19 -13.10
CA THR A 21 -24.70 -7.98 -13.17
C THR A 21 -25.40 -6.78 -12.54
N ARG A 22 -26.71 -6.63 -12.76
CA ARG A 22 -27.50 -5.55 -12.16
C ARG A 22 -27.65 -5.71 -10.65
N ASP A 23 -27.89 -6.93 -10.17
CA ASP A 23 -27.98 -7.22 -8.74
C ASP A 23 -26.64 -6.98 -8.04
N ALA A 24 -25.52 -7.39 -8.66
CA ALA A 24 -24.18 -7.09 -8.16
C ALA A 24 -23.91 -5.58 -8.10
N GLN A 25 -24.33 -4.82 -9.11
CA GLN A 25 -24.17 -3.37 -9.13
C GLN A 25 -25.02 -2.68 -8.06
N ALA A 26 -26.27 -3.10 -7.87
CA ALA A 26 -27.14 -2.59 -6.82
C ALA A 26 -26.54 -2.86 -5.43
N TYR A 27 -26.05 -4.09 -5.20
CA TYR A 27 -25.36 -4.44 -3.95
C TYR A 27 -24.11 -3.57 -3.72
N LEU A 28 -23.28 -3.36 -4.74
CA LEU A 28 -22.10 -2.48 -4.62
C LEU A 28 -22.48 -1.03 -4.30
N GLN A 29 -23.60 -0.54 -4.85
CA GLN A 29 -24.09 0.80 -4.57
C GLN A 29 -24.54 0.95 -3.11
N ASP A 30 -25.30 -0.02 -2.59
CA ASP A 30 -25.69 -0.05 -1.17
C ASP A 30 -24.46 -0.22 -0.25
N TYR A 31 -23.51 -1.07 -0.67
CA TYR A 31 -22.27 -1.28 0.06
C TYR A 31 -21.41 -0.01 0.09
N ALA A 32 -21.41 0.81 -0.96
CA ALA A 32 -20.70 2.09 -0.97
C ALA A 32 -21.24 3.05 0.09
N VAL A 33 -22.57 3.12 0.26
CA VAL A 33 -23.20 3.91 1.33
C VAL A 33 -22.74 3.44 2.71
N LEU A 34 -22.68 2.12 2.93
CA LEU A 34 -22.14 1.55 4.16
C LEU A 34 -20.65 1.90 4.34
N LEU A 35 -19.85 1.77 3.28
CA LEU A 35 -18.40 2.02 3.32
C LEU A 35 -18.09 3.49 3.65
N ASP A 36 -18.90 4.44 3.17
CA ASP A 36 -18.77 5.87 3.47
C ASP A 36 -19.07 6.21 4.93
N SER A 37 -19.77 5.35 5.68
CA SER A 37 -19.94 5.51 7.13
C SER A 37 -18.68 5.19 7.95
N VAL A 38 -17.69 4.53 7.33
CA VAL A 38 -16.44 4.15 7.99
C VAL A 38 -15.46 5.32 8.02
N LEU A 39 -15.02 5.69 9.22
CA LEU A 39 -14.12 6.85 9.44
C LEU A 39 -12.70 6.64 8.90
N PHE A 40 -12.28 5.39 8.70
CA PHE A 40 -10.94 5.04 8.24
C PHE A 40 -10.90 4.88 6.71
N PRO A 41 -9.76 5.21 6.07
CA PRO A 41 -9.53 4.93 4.65
C PRO A 41 -9.89 3.49 4.30
N SER A 42 -10.91 3.31 3.48
CA SER A 42 -11.44 1.99 3.12
C SER A 42 -11.68 1.89 1.62
N VAL A 43 -11.30 0.75 1.05
CA VAL A 43 -11.41 0.47 -0.39
C VAL A 43 -11.80 -0.99 -0.61
N VAL A 44 -12.60 -1.22 -1.66
CA VAL A 44 -12.96 -2.53 -2.20
C VAL A 44 -12.21 -2.72 -3.51
N LEU A 45 -11.53 -3.85 -3.62
CA LEU A 45 -10.60 -4.18 -4.68
C LEU A 45 -10.99 -5.53 -5.28
N ASP A 46 -10.79 -5.71 -6.59
CA ASP A 46 -10.84 -7.03 -7.20
C ASP A 46 -9.54 -7.83 -7.01
N HIS A 47 -9.46 -9.03 -7.57
CA HIS A 47 -8.26 -9.89 -7.47
C HIS A 47 -7.04 -9.33 -8.23
N ARG A 48 -7.21 -8.28 -9.03
CA ARG A 48 -6.15 -7.53 -9.74
C ARG A 48 -5.83 -6.20 -9.07
N TRP A 49 -6.43 -5.94 -7.91
CA TRP A 49 -6.34 -4.67 -7.19
C TRP A 49 -6.95 -3.48 -7.96
N ASP A 50 -7.81 -3.73 -8.95
CA ASP A 50 -8.64 -2.69 -9.55
C ASP A 50 -9.64 -2.21 -8.48
N VAL A 51 -9.77 -0.89 -8.34
CA VAL A 51 -10.64 -0.28 -7.33
C VAL A 51 -12.09 -0.31 -7.80
N VAL A 52 -12.94 -0.95 -7.00
CA VAL A 52 -14.38 -1.07 -7.26
C VAL A 52 -15.15 0.03 -6.55
N VAL A 53 -14.83 0.26 -5.27
CA VAL A 53 -15.44 1.28 -4.41
C VAL A 53 -14.39 1.80 -3.44
N ALA A 54 -14.29 3.12 -3.27
CA ALA A 54 -13.48 3.74 -2.22
C ALA A 54 -14.31 4.75 -1.45
N ASN A 55 -14.10 4.87 -0.14
CA ASN A 55 -14.79 5.87 0.67
C ASN A 55 -14.10 7.24 0.60
N ALA A 56 -14.78 8.26 1.13
CA ALA A 56 -14.23 9.62 1.20
C ALA A 56 -12.90 9.70 1.97
N ALA A 57 -12.72 8.91 3.03
CA ALA A 57 -11.48 8.90 3.81
C ALA A 57 -10.29 8.36 3.00
N PHE A 58 -10.51 7.35 2.17
CA PHE A 58 -9.49 6.82 1.25
C PHE A 58 -9.09 7.86 0.21
N ARG A 59 -10.07 8.46 -0.46
CA ARG A 59 -9.81 9.54 -1.43
C ARG A 59 -9.10 10.72 -0.79
N SER A 60 -9.44 11.05 0.46
CA SER A 60 -8.75 12.12 1.20
C SER A 60 -7.31 11.76 1.52
N LEU A 61 -7.00 10.51 1.89
CA LEU A 61 -5.63 10.06 2.18
C LEU A 61 -4.73 10.21 0.94
N PHE A 62 -5.26 9.90 -0.25
CA PHE A 62 -4.55 9.98 -1.52
C PHE A 62 -4.80 11.27 -2.30
N GLY A 63 -5.51 12.26 -1.73
CA GLY A 63 -6.01 13.43 -2.45
C GLY A 63 -4.93 14.39 -2.97
N ASN A 64 -3.70 14.27 -2.47
CA ASN A 64 -2.55 15.07 -2.91
C ASN A 64 -1.70 14.36 -3.99
N VAL A 65 -2.09 13.15 -4.41
CA VAL A 65 -1.38 12.38 -5.43
C VAL A 65 -1.61 13.03 -6.80
N GLY A 66 -0.51 13.29 -7.53
CA GLY A 66 -0.57 13.83 -8.88
C GLY A 66 -1.22 12.87 -9.89
N PRO A 67 -1.70 13.36 -11.04
CA PRO A 67 -2.28 12.50 -12.06
C PRO A 67 -1.22 11.58 -12.70
N HIS A 68 -1.58 10.32 -12.90
CA HIS A 68 -0.77 9.33 -13.60
C HIS A 68 -1.64 8.49 -14.54
N PRO A 69 -1.20 8.14 -15.75
CA PRO A 69 -2.05 7.51 -16.76
C PRO A 69 -2.58 6.12 -16.38
N THR A 70 -1.89 5.39 -15.50
CA THR A 70 -2.19 3.97 -15.22
C THR A 70 -2.02 3.56 -13.76
N ALA A 71 -1.64 4.48 -12.86
CA ALA A 71 -1.24 4.12 -11.49
C ALA A 71 -1.95 4.98 -10.46
N MET A 72 -3.15 5.46 -10.76
CA MET A 72 -3.93 6.20 -9.77
C MET A 72 -4.40 5.26 -8.66
N PRO A 73 -4.38 5.71 -7.40
CA PRO A 73 -4.79 4.91 -6.25
C PRO A 73 -6.28 4.56 -6.27
N ASP A 74 -7.11 5.36 -6.97
CA ASP A 74 -8.54 5.11 -7.20
C ASP A 74 -8.82 4.27 -8.46
N ASP A 75 -7.80 3.91 -9.25
CA ASP A 75 -7.95 3.04 -10.43
C ASP A 75 -7.44 1.62 -10.13
N ASN A 76 -6.17 1.50 -9.73
CA ASN A 76 -5.56 0.23 -9.36
C ASN A 76 -4.53 0.42 -8.26
N PHE A 77 -4.84 -0.09 -7.06
CA PHE A 77 -4.03 0.13 -5.87
C PHE A 77 -2.65 -0.54 -5.96
N LEU A 78 -2.53 -1.73 -6.56
CA LEU A 78 -1.24 -2.38 -6.75
C LEU A 78 -0.34 -1.55 -7.68
N ARG A 79 -0.88 -1.05 -8.79
CA ARG A 79 -0.11 -0.21 -9.71
C ARG A 79 0.32 1.09 -9.07
N PHE A 80 -0.55 1.70 -8.26
CA PHE A 80 -0.17 2.87 -7.46
C PHE A 80 1.05 2.56 -6.59
N VAL A 81 1.00 1.47 -5.82
CA VAL A 81 2.11 1.07 -4.94
C VAL A 81 3.39 0.82 -5.76
N LEU A 82 3.31 0.15 -6.91
CA LEU A 82 4.51 -0.28 -7.65
C LEU A 82 5.12 0.78 -8.57
N PHE A 83 4.30 1.67 -9.15
CA PHE A 83 4.72 2.50 -10.29
C PHE A 83 4.45 3.99 -10.13
N HIS A 84 3.63 4.42 -9.16
CA HIS A 84 3.32 5.84 -9.03
C HIS A 84 4.49 6.59 -8.37
N PRO A 85 4.99 7.71 -8.95
CA PRO A 85 6.11 8.46 -8.38
C PRO A 85 5.80 9.02 -6.98
N ASP A 86 4.56 9.42 -6.74
CA ASP A 86 4.12 9.94 -5.43
C ASP A 86 3.79 8.84 -4.41
N ALA A 87 3.92 7.55 -4.73
CA ALA A 87 3.54 6.48 -3.80
C ALA A 87 4.22 6.62 -2.43
N ALA A 88 5.52 6.93 -2.42
CA ALA A 88 6.30 7.15 -1.20
C ALA A 88 5.94 8.43 -0.41
N THR A 89 5.13 9.32 -0.98
CA THR A 89 4.63 10.51 -0.27
C THR A 89 3.46 10.19 0.67
N VAL A 90 2.77 9.06 0.44
CA VAL A 90 1.62 8.60 1.24
C VAL A 90 1.92 7.28 1.95
N LEU A 91 2.66 6.39 1.30
CA LEU A 91 3.05 5.08 1.83
C LEU A 91 4.45 5.20 2.44
N GLY A 92 4.53 5.37 3.75
CA GLY A 92 5.80 5.47 4.48
C GLY A 92 6.62 4.19 4.33
N ASP A 93 7.95 4.28 4.51
CA ASP A 93 8.89 3.17 4.30
C ASP A 93 8.53 2.34 3.05
N HIS A 94 8.31 3.03 1.93
CA HIS A 94 7.58 2.51 0.77
C HIS A 94 8.10 1.14 0.30
N GLU A 95 9.41 0.96 0.21
CA GLU A 95 9.99 -0.27 -0.33
C GLU A 95 9.71 -1.50 0.56
N ALA A 96 10.10 -1.45 1.83
CA ALA A 96 9.97 -2.57 2.76
C ALA A 96 8.56 -2.70 3.35
N GLY A 97 7.92 -1.56 3.61
CA GLY A 97 6.61 -1.46 4.24
C GLY A 97 5.43 -1.71 3.29
N TRP A 98 5.61 -1.51 1.98
CA TRP A 98 4.51 -1.64 1.00
C TRP A 98 4.89 -2.39 -0.27
N CYS A 99 5.94 -1.98 -0.98
CA CYS A 99 6.29 -2.50 -2.29
C CYS A 99 6.56 -4.02 -2.26
N LEU A 100 7.49 -4.48 -1.42
CA LEU A 100 7.84 -5.90 -1.32
C LEU A 100 6.66 -6.78 -0.84
N PRO A 101 5.89 -6.40 0.20
CA PRO A 101 4.66 -7.09 0.55
C PRO A 101 3.64 -7.18 -0.58
N MET A 102 3.44 -6.11 -1.35
CA MET A 102 2.52 -6.10 -2.49
C MET A 102 3.04 -6.95 -3.66
N LEU A 103 4.35 -7.00 -3.88
CA LEU A 103 4.96 -7.93 -4.84
C LEU A 103 4.79 -9.39 -4.41
N ALA A 104 4.85 -9.70 -3.11
CA ALA A 104 4.60 -11.04 -2.58
C ALA A 104 3.16 -11.48 -2.87
N HIS A 105 2.20 -10.58 -2.62
CA HIS A 105 0.79 -10.77 -2.95
C HIS A 105 0.55 -10.97 -4.44
N PHE A 106 1.18 -10.13 -5.27
CA PHE A 106 1.11 -10.24 -6.72
C PHE A 106 1.68 -11.57 -7.24
N ALA A 107 2.84 -12.00 -6.73
CA ALA A 107 3.46 -13.27 -7.11
C ALA A 107 2.51 -14.46 -6.82
N ALA A 108 1.91 -14.48 -5.63
CA ALA A 108 0.91 -15.48 -5.28
C ALA A 108 -0.30 -15.44 -6.23
N ALA A 109 -0.85 -14.25 -6.54
CA ALA A 109 -1.99 -14.13 -7.44
C ALA A 109 -1.68 -14.62 -8.86
N VAL A 110 -0.50 -14.31 -9.40
CA VAL A 110 -0.06 -14.80 -10.72
C VAL A 110 0.07 -16.33 -10.75
N GLU A 111 0.57 -16.94 -9.67
CA GLU A 111 0.65 -18.39 -9.54
C GLU A 111 -0.74 -19.05 -9.51
N HIS A 112 -1.70 -18.45 -8.81
CA HIS A 112 -3.07 -18.97 -8.73
C HIS A 112 -3.89 -18.72 -10.01
N HIS A 113 -3.59 -17.65 -10.74
CA HIS A 113 -4.33 -17.22 -11.93
C HIS A 113 -3.40 -16.99 -13.13
N PRO A 114 -2.69 -18.01 -13.63
CA PRO A 114 -1.62 -17.85 -14.63
C PRO A 114 -2.12 -17.31 -15.98
N GLN A 115 -3.39 -17.54 -16.32
CA GLN A 115 -3.99 -17.10 -17.58
C GLN A 115 -4.70 -15.74 -17.49
N ASP A 116 -4.70 -15.11 -16.31
CA ASP A 116 -5.35 -13.82 -16.11
C ASP A 116 -4.60 -12.70 -16.86
N ARG A 117 -5.23 -12.14 -17.90
CA ARG A 117 -4.61 -11.14 -18.76
C ARG A 117 -4.27 -9.83 -18.04
N GLY A 118 -5.00 -9.47 -16.99
CA GLY A 118 -4.74 -8.25 -16.21
C GLY A 118 -3.47 -8.41 -15.37
N LEU A 119 -3.37 -9.53 -14.64
CA LEU A 119 -2.16 -9.87 -13.87
C LEU A 119 -0.94 -10.04 -14.77
N GLN A 120 -1.10 -10.68 -15.93
CA GLN A 120 -0.01 -10.79 -16.92
C GLN A 120 0.38 -9.43 -17.52
N SER A 121 -0.54 -8.46 -17.57
CA SER A 121 -0.18 -7.10 -17.94
C SER A 121 0.70 -6.44 -16.89
N ILE A 122 0.34 -6.54 -15.61
CA ILE A 122 1.17 -6.03 -14.51
C ILE A 122 2.55 -6.71 -14.51
N ARG A 123 2.62 -8.02 -14.75
CA ARG A 123 3.89 -8.76 -14.82
C ARG A 123 4.81 -8.22 -15.91
N ARG A 124 4.25 -7.84 -17.06
CA ARG A 124 5.00 -7.25 -18.18
C ARG A 124 5.51 -5.85 -17.82
N ASP A 125 4.69 -5.03 -17.20
CA ASP A 125 5.11 -3.69 -16.74
C ASP A 125 6.24 -3.79 -15.70
N ILE A 126 6.15 -4.73 -14.75
CA ILE A 126 7.26 -5.05 -13.83
C ILE A 126 8.52 -5.43 -14.60
N ALA A 127 8.40 -6.27 -15.64
CA ALA A 127 9.55 -6.73 -16.43
C ALA A 127 10.18 -5.62 -17.30
N GLN A 128 9.45 -4.54 -17.58
CA GLN A 128 9.93 -3.41 -18.38
C GLN A 128 10.72 -2.39 -17.55
N ASP A 129 10.47 -2.34 -16.24
CA ASP A 129 11.25 -1.53 -15.31
C ASP A 129 12.41 -2.37 -14.73
N PRO A 130 13.68 -2.04 -15.01
CA PRO A 130 14.82 -2.83 -14.52
C PRO A 130 14.93 -2.90 -13.00
N ILE A 131 14.53 -1.84 -12.29
CA ILE A 131 14.58 -1.80 -10.82
C ILE A 131 13.47 -2.71 -10.29
N MET A 132 12.27 -2.63 -10.85
CA MET A 132 11.14 -3.42 -10.39
C MET A 132 11.25 -4.90 -10.78
N ASP A 133 11.81 -5.23 -11.95
CA ASP A 133 12.11 -6.62 -12.30
C ASP A 133 13.18 -7.22 -11.38
N ALA A 134 14.20 -6.44 -11.00
CA ALA A 134 15.20 -6.87 -10.01
C ALA A 134 14.59 -7.06 -8.61
N ALA A 135 13.73 -6.13 -8.17
CA ALA A 135 12.99 -6.26 -6.93
C ALA A 135 12.10 -7.52 -6.94
N TYR A 136 11.38 -7.80 -8.02
CA TYR A 136 10.54 -8.99 -8.14
C TYR A 136 11.33 -10.31 -8.21
N ARG A 137 12.38 -10.37 -9.03
CA ARG A 137 13.14 -11.61 -9.27
C ARG A 137 14.13 -11.95 -8.17
N HIS A 138 14.72 -10.94 -7.53
CA HIS A 138 15.82 -11.11 -6.60
C HIS A 138 15.51 -10.53 -5.22
N GLY A 139 14.95 -9.32 -5.16
CA GLY A 139 14.60 -8.64 -3.91
C GLY A 139 13.57 -9.40 -3.09
N LEU A 140 12.44 -9.75 -3.70
CA LEU A 140 11.31 -10.43 -3.06
C LEU A 140 11.71 -11.80 -2.49
N PRO A 141 12.38 -12.71 -3.24
CA PRO A 141 12.84 -13.98 -2.67
C PRO A 141 13.83 -13.79 -1.51
N HIS A 142 14.71 -12.80 -1.58
CA HIS A 142 15.64 -12.51 -0.47
C HIS A 142 14.88 -11.99 0.76
N TRP A 143 13.99 -11.03 0.56
CA TRP A 143 13.15 -10.46 1.62
C TRP A 143 12.31 -11.54 2.32
N LEU A 144 11.61 -12.40 1.59
CA LEU A 144 10.81 -13.49 2.15
C LEU A 144 11.64 -14.48 2.99
N ARG A 145 12.91 -14.73 2.62
CA ARG A 145 13.81 -15.56 3.44
C ARG A 145 14.23 -14.86 4.73
N THR A 146 14.36 -13.53 4.69
CA THR A 146 14.80 -12.72 5.83
C THR A 146 13.67 -12.49 6.85
N VAL A 147 12.48 -12.11 6.39
CA VAL A 147 11.36 -11.74 7.27
C VAL A 147 10.30 -12.86 7.42
N GLY A 148 10.42 -13.92 6.64
CA GLY A 148 9.51 -15.06 6.63
C GLY A 148 8.26 -14.84 5.76
N PRO A 149 7.59 -15.92 5.32
CA PRO A 149 6.44 -15.86 4.42
C PRO A 149 5.23 -15.16 5.04
N ALA A 150 5.15 -15.10 6.37
CA ALA A 150 4.08 -14.40 7.07
C ALA A 150 4.15 -12.87 6.89
N ALA A 151 5.31 -12.31 6.58
CA ALA A 151 5.46 -10.87 6.31
C ALA A 151 4.73 -10.43 5.03
N GLY A 152 4.48 -11.38 4.12
CA GLY A 152 3.63 -11.14 2.96
C GLY A 152 2.18 -10.90 3.34
N ARG A 153 1.69 -11.38 4.50
CA ARG A 153 0.26 -11.26 4.87
C ARG A 153 -0.16 -9.80 4.90
N HIS A 154 -1.28 -9.53 4.26
CA HIS A 154 -1.82 -8.19 4.17
C HIS A 154 -2.78 -7.87 5.32
N ASP A 155 -3.68 -8.78 5.68
CA ASP A 155 -4.55 -8.60 6.84
C ASP A 155 -3.75 -8.68 8.16
N GLY A 156 -4.03 -7.75 9.07
CA GLY A 156 -3.39 -7.62 10.38
C GLY A 156 -2.00 -6.97 10.36
N ALA A 157 -1.42 -6.73 9.18
CA ALA A 157 -0.13 -6.06 9.05
C ALA A 157 -0.21 -4.60 9.54
N VAL A 158 0.87 -4.15 10.17
CA VAL A 158 1.05 -2.73 10.51
C VAL A 158 1.99 -2.13 9.48
N ARG A 159 1.57 -1.05 8.84
CA ARG A 159 2.32 -0.40 7.77
C ARG A 159 2.40 1.11 7.99
N PRO A 160 3.56 1.74 7.77
CA PRO A 160 3.70 3.18 7.90
C PRO A 160 2.99 3.93 6.78
N VAL A 161 2.34 5.04 7.11
CA VAL A 161 1.63 5.93 6.19
C VAL A 161 1.91 7.38 6.56
N VAL A 162 1.83 8.26 5.57
CA VAL A 162 1.93 9.71 5.75
C VAL A 162 0.57 10.31 5.44
N HIS A 163 -0.15 10.66 6.49
CA HIS A 163 -1.49 11.22 6.38
C HIS A 163 -1.42 12.74 6.10
N PRO A 164 -2.26 13.28 5.20
CA PRO A 164 -2.21 14.70 4.82
C PRO A 164 -2.62 15.66 5.94
N ASP A 165 -3.50 15.24 6.86
CA ASP A 165 -3.75 15.99 8.10
C ASP A 165 -2.49 15.93 9.01
N PRO A 166 -1.85 17.08 9.32
CA PRO A 166 -0.66 17.16 10.15
C PRO A 166 -0.84 16.63 11.58
N ARG A 167 -2.08 16.49 12.06
CA ARG A 167 -2.36 15.87 13.36
C ARG A 167 -1.91 14.42 13.42
N TRP A 168 -2.02 13.73 12.29
CA TRP A 168 -1.56 12.36 12.10
C TRP A 168 -0.14 12.35 11.53
N GLY A 169 0.11 13.09 10.44
CA GLY A 169 1.41 13.13 9.77
C GLY A 169 1.93 11.73 9.43
N ALA A 170 3.23 11.50 9.65
CA ALA A 170 3.80 10.15 9.59
C ALA A 170 3.34 9.30 10.78
N THR A 171 2.60 8.24 10.50
CA THR A 171 2.06 7.32 11.51
C THR A 171 2.02 5.89 10.98
N ASP A 172 1.63 4.94 11.82
CA ASP A 172 1.33 3.58 11.40
C ASP A 172 -0.17 3.38 11.19
N CYS A 173 -0.52 2.54 10.23
CA CYS A 173 -1.87 2.01 10.06
C CYS A 173 -1.86 0.50 10.27
N ARG A 174 -2.95 -0.05 10.81
CA ARG A 174 -3.24 -1.48 10.70
C ARG A 174 -4.10 -1.71 9.48
N VAL A 175 -3.66 -2.62 8.62
CA VAL A 175 -4.45 -3.12 7.52
C VAL A 175 -5.43 -4.16 8.06
N VAL A 176 -6.73 -3.93 7.82
CA VAL A 176 -7.81 -4.84 8.19
C VAL A 176 -8.54 -5.28 6.93
N GLY A 177 -8.50 -6.59 6.67
CA GLY A 177 -9.22 -7.26 5.60
C GLY A 177 -10.51 -7.87 6.12
N GLU A 178 -11.63 -7.19 5.94
CA GLU A 178 -12.95 -7.70 6.33
C GLU A 178 -13.87 -7.70 5.11
N THR A 179 -14.14 -8.89 4.56
CA THR A 179 -14.91 -9.03 3.33
C THR A 179 -16.16 -9.90 3.56
N PRO A 180 -17.38 -9.34 3.48
CA PRO A 180 -18.63 -10.09 3.52
C PRO A 180 -18.69 -11.18 2.44
N ASP A 181 -19.47 -12.24 2.69
CA ASP A 181 -19.61 -13.37 1.76
C ASP A 181 -19.97 -12.92 0.35
N THR A 182 -20.95 -12.02 0.20
CA THR A 182 -21.38 -11.50 -1.10
C THR A 182 -20.25 -10.80 -1.87
N LEU A 183 -19.37 -10.03 -1.20
CA LEU A 183 -18.20 -9.46 -1.88
C LEU A 183 -17.18 -10.53 -2.27
N ARG A 184 -16.96 -11.55 -1.42
CA ARG A 184 -16.05 -12.66 -1.74
C ARG A 184 -16.54 -13.47 -2.94
N GLU A 185 -17.84 -13.74 -3.03
CA GLU A 185 -18.47 -14.44 -4.15
C GLU A 185 -18.31 -13.67 -5.47
N LEU A 186 -18.34 -12.34 -5.41
CA LEU A 186 -18.06 -11.46 -6.55
C LEU A 186 -16.56 -11.34 -6.89
N GLY A 187 -15.67 -11.99 -6.12
CA GLY A 187 -14.23 -11.92 -6.32
C GLY A 187 -13.59 -10.63 -5.79
N TYR A 188 -14.30 -9.88 -4.95
CA TYR A 188 -13.83 -8.66 -4.33
C TYR A 188 -13.32 -8.90 -2.92
N HIS A 189 -12.43 -8.02 -2.47
CA HIS A 189 -11.98 -7.96 -1.09
C HIS A 189 -11.93 -6.51 -0.62
N ARG A 190 -12.20 -6.29 0.66
CA ARG A 190 -12.09 -4.96 1.27
C ARG A 190 -10.79 -4.85 2.05
N MET A 191 -10.16 -3.69 1.93
CA MET A 191 -9.05 -3.24 2.75
C MET A 191 -9.47 -1.98 3.52
N THR A 192 -9.20 -1.94 4.82
CA THR A 192 -9.34 -0.74 5.66
C THR A 192 -8.01 -0.42 6.34
N LEU A 193 -7.57 0.84 6.29
CA LEU A 193 -6.35 1.33 6.94
C LEU A 193 -6.72 2.03 8.26
N VAL A 194 -6.68 1.28 9.36
CA VAL A 194 -6.97 1.82 10.69
C VAL A 194 -5.75 2.59 11.20
N LEU A 195 -5.79 3.92 11.13
CA LEU A 195 -4.72 4.78 11.62
C LEU A 195 -4.53 4.57 13.12
N ARG A 196 -3.29 4.39 13.55
CA ARG A 196 -2.93 4.33 14.96
C ARG A 196 -2.48 5.71 15.39
N GLU A 197 -2.95 6.16 16.54
CA GLU A 197 -2.33 7.32 17.15
C GLU A 197 -0.89 6.94 17.49
N VAL A 198 0.07 7.74 17.03
CA VAL A 198 1.42 7.68 17.57
C VAL A 198 1.24 7.99 19.05
N ASP A 199 1.52 7.03 19.93
CA ASP A 199 1.73 7.31 21.35
C ASP A 199 2.80 8.39 21.40
N ARG A 200 2.39 9.67 21.46
CA ARG A 200 3.31 10.77 21.69
C ARG A 200 3.98 10.39 23.01
N PRO A 201 5.33 10.30 23.07
CA PRO A 201 5.99 10.09 24.33
C PRO A 201 5.46 11.18 25.26
N SER A 202 4.70 10.75 26.27
CA SER A 202 4.16 11.62 27.29
C SER A 202 5.34 12.44 27.79
N HIS A 203 5.17 13.76 27.84
CA HIS A 203 6.17 14.76 28.26
C HIS A 203 7.29 14.16 29.11
N PRO A 204 8.58 14.40 28.79
CA PRO A 204 9.67 13.81 29.55
C PRO A 204 9.43 14.09 31.02
N VAL A 205 9.17 13.04 31.80
CA VAL A 205 9.08 13.11 33.25
C VAL A 205 10.32 13.88 33.68
N ARG A 206 10.10 15.09 34.22
CA ARG A 206 11.16 15.94 34.77
C ARG A 206 11.90 15.09 35.78
N ARG A 207 13.01 14.48 35.36
CA ARG A 207 13.95 13.84 36.28
C ARG A 207 14.37 14.93 37.27
N PRO A 208 14.29 14.69 38.59
CA PRO A 208 14.78 15.66 39.55
C PRO A 208 16.26 15.90 39.28
N ARG A 209 16.64 17.17 39.10
CA ARG A 209 18.03 17.59 38.91
C ARG A 209 18.85 17.04 40.08
N ARG A 210 19.75 16.09 39.80
CA ARG A 210 20.86 15.79 40.72
C ARG A 210 21.75 17.03 40.82
N PRO A 211 22.17 17.43 42.04
CA PRO A 211 23.03 18.58 42.22
C PRO A 211 24.40 18.33 41.59
N ARG A 212 24.88 19.34 40.87
CA ARG A 212 26.23 19.40 40.30
C ARG A 212 27.23 19.53 41.45
N HIS A 213 28.04 18.51 41.70
CA HIS A 213 29.30 18.66 42.41
C HIS A 213 30.42 19.00 41.42
N ALA A 214 31.06 20.13 41.65
CA ALA A 214 32.27 20.57 40.97
C ALA A 214 33.51 19.90 41.60
N ALA A 215 34.42 19.39 40.76
CA ALA A 215 35.85 19.18 41.03
C ALA A 215 36.50 18.87 39.66
N ILE A 216 37.15 19.83 39.01
CA ILE A 216 38.62 20.04 39.02
C ILE A 216 39.36 18.73 38.75
N GLY A 217 39.86 18.60 37.51
CA GLY A 217 40.58 17.41 37.06
C GLY A 217 42.04 17.38 37.46
N HIS A 218 42.66 16.20 37.32
CA HIS A 218 44.08 16.04 37.05
C HIS A 218 44.29 14.75 36.24
N LEU A 219 45.05 14.88 35.15
CA LEU A 219 45.63 13.80 34.36
C LEU A 219 46.57 12.96 35.24
N SER A 220 46.54 11.64 35.09
CA SER A 220 47.56 10.73 35.64
C SER A 220 48.21 9.93 34.52
N VAL A 221 49.54 10.02 34.47
CA VAL A 221 50.45 9.35 33.53
C VAL A 221 50.56 7.87 33.87
N VAL A 222 50.67 7.00 32.85
CA VAL A 222 50.88 5.55 32.96
C VAL A 222 52.35 5.23 32.65
N PRO A 223 53.09 4.49 33.51
CA PRO A 223 54.39 3.95 33.15
C PRO A 223 54.26 2.62 32.39
N SER A 224 55.08 2.45 31.35
CA SER A 224 55.21 1.22 30.55
C SER A 224 55.90 0.09 31.34
N PRO A 225 55.52 -1.19 31.14
CA PRO A 225 56.18 -2.32 31.77
C PRO A 225 57.37 -2.83 30.94
N GLU A 226 58.55 -2.92 31.55
CA GLU A 226 59.63 -3.82 31.13
C GLU A 226 59.56 -5.10 31.97
N ARG A 227 59.25 -6.23 31.32
CA ARG A 227 60.02 -7.49 31.34
C ARG A 227 59.33 -8.56 30.52
#